data_AF-A0A6J7UJR2-F1
#
_entry.id   AF-A0A6J7UJR2-F1
#
_cell.length_a   1.000
_cell.length_b   1.000
_cell.length_c   1.000
_cell.angle_alpha   90.00
_cell.angle_beta   90.00
_cell.angle_gamma   90.00
#
_symmetry.space_group_name_H-M   'P 1'
#
loop_
_entity.id
_entity.type
_entity.pdbx_description
1 polymer ?
#
loop_
_entity_poly.entity_id
_entity_poly.type
_entity_poly.pdbx_seq_one_letter_code
_entity_poly.pdbx_strand_id
1 'polypeptide(L)'
;MIRPKQRFSAFALCVFSITALVGIPSFAATNGGKCTKAGVIQKTKGATYTCVKTEKSLKWVRKNTQQSTTTSSTPASMADLLLTNPASPQPLSDCRLVDARTFKTGGEWQAVTYPAIATSGFTNAGNVSVAVIFVDFSDAFGTASELSEAIANIKNASAWYSWFSQGSVTYTLRIADRWVRAPKTSNNYYWLHPGKPGVQLQSSQEIADTYRSLATTVVDTSGITSVWVVTPKTATTIDEGFALRDKPSVFSTGGSTYSSMIPIWQHFVHETLHSHGALGHSPKNSQIGLFWNTGSAGATLNSWDAMTLGWMKQESVYCVAKENLTNQTITLVPIEREQVGLRSFIIKLSKYEALIIESHRKDKWSERWAVGTSGVSVMRVDTRIDTVWDQGSSTGKYLVPVRDHSLDFLKVGQTFTTDGIKVTLVKSGDNDQLLVEYSS
;
A
#
# COMPACT_ATOMS: atom_id res chain seq x y z
N MET A 1 62.69 26.62 -20.19
CA MET A 1 61.82 26.88 -21.35
C MET A 1 61.04 25.62 -21.65
N ILE A 2 59.71 25.68 -21.62
CA ILE A 2 58.74 25.01 -22.51
C ILE A 2 57.35 25.31 -21.91
N ARG A 3 56.51 25.92 -22.75
CA ARG A 3 55.23 26.56 -22.43
C ARG A 3 54.09 25.56 -22.19
N PRO A 4 53.06 25.92 -21.39
CA PRO A 4 51.83 25.15 -21.28
C PRO A 4 50.93 25.36 -22.51
N LYS A 5 50.35 24.26 -23.02
CA LYS A 5 49.41 24.25 -24.16
C LYS A 5 48.04 24.79 -23.73
N GLN A 6 47.66 25.95 -24.27
CA GLN A 6 46.28 26.44 -24.29
C GLN A 6 45.44 25.61 -25.27
N ARG A 7 44.29 25.11 -24.82
CA ARG A 7 43.24 24.55 -25.69
C ARG A 7 42.19 25.64 -25.93
N PHE A 8 42.08 26.09 -27.17
CA PHE A 8 41.03 26.99 -27.65
C PHE A 8 39.71 26.23 -27.74
N SER A 9 38.67 26.75 -27.09
CA SER A 9 37.28 26.33 -27.34
C SER A 9 36.73 27.13 -28.51
N ALA A 10 36.38 26.44 -29.60
CA ALA A 10 35.71 27.04 -30.74
C ALA A 10 34.24 27.30 -30.41
N PHE A 11 33.86 28.58 -30.31
CA PHE A 11 32.46 29.01 -30.28
C PHE A 11 31.92 28.98 -31.71
N ALA A 12 31.02 28.03 -32.00
CA ALA A 12 30.28 28.02 -33.26
C ALA A 12 29.17 29.07 -33.20
N LEU A 13 29.35 30.15 -33.96
CA LEU A 13 28.37 31.21 -34.15
C LEU A 13 27.32 30.73 -35.18
N CYS A 14 26.16 30.25 -34.73
CA CYS A 14 25.04 29.97 -35.63
C CYS A 14 24.34 31.30 -36.00
N VAL A 15 24.61 31.78 -37.22
CA VAL A 15 23.89 32.86 -37.88
C VAL A 15 22.49 32.36 -38.24
N PHE A 16 21.47 32.79 -37.49
CA PHE A 16 20.07 32.57 -37.88
C PHE A 16 19.69 33.59 -38.96
N SER A 17 19.53 33.10 -40.19
CA SER A 17 18.89 33.85 -41.27
C SER A 17 17.41 34.08 -40.90
N ILE A 18 17.06 35.34 -40.63
CA ILE A 18 15.67 35.77 -40.43
C ILE A 18 14.99 35.79 -41.80
N THR A 19 14.31 34.70 -42.15
CA THR A 19 13.32 34.71 -43.22
C THR A 19 12.04 35.34 -42.66
N ALA A 20 11.71 36.54 -43.14
CA ALA A 20 10.44 37.20 -42.88
C ALA A 20 9.29 36.37 -43.46
N LEU A 21 8.69 35.51 -42.64
CA LEU A 21 7.41 34.88 -42.93
C LEU A 21 6.33 35.96 -42.87
N VAL A 22 5.86 36.35 -44.05
CA VAL A 22 4.63 37.12 -44.23
C VAL A 22 3.49 36.33 -43.56
N GLY A 23 3.13 36.74 -42.35
CA GLY A 23 2.05 36.14 -41.58
C GLY A 23 0.72 36.45 -42.25
N ILE A 24 0.18 35.45 -42.95
CA ILE A 24 -1.23 35.46 -43.38
C ILE A 24 -2.07 35.50 -42.09
N PRO A 25 -3.08 36.38 -41.95
CA PRO A 25 -3.89 36.46 -40.74
C PRO A 25 -4.54 35.10 -40.44
N SER A 26 -4.19 34.50 -39.30
CA SER A 26 -4.84 33.31 -38.78
C SER A 26 -6.20 33.72 -38.23
N PHE A 27 -7.25 33.56 -39.04
CA PHE A 27 -8.61 33.69 -38.54
C PHE A 27 -8.89 32.60 -37.50
N ALA A 28 -9.53 32.98 -36.39
CA ALA A 28 -9.88 32.04 -35.33
C ALA A 28 -10.79 30.91 -35.88
N ALA A 29 -10.48 29.65 -35.54
CA ALA A 29 -11.22 28.49 -36.04
C ALA A 29 -12.70 28.55 -35.60
N THR A 30 -13.61 28.42 -36.58
CA THR A 30 -15.07 28.37 -36.41
C THR A 30 -15.62 27.17 -37.17
N ASN A 31 -16.72 26.57 -36.70
CA ASN A 31 -17.27 25.36 -37.31
C ASN A 31 -17.70 25.65 -38.76
N GLY A 32 -17.22 24.87 -39.72
CA GLY A 32 -17.43 25.07 -41.15
C GLY A 32 -16.50 26.09 -41.83
N GLY A 33 -15.65 26.80 -41.08
CA GLY A 33 -14.69 27.76 -41.60
C GLY A 33 -13.57 27.09 -42.42
N LYS A 34 -12.98 27.79 -43.39
CA LYS A 34 -11.90 27.25 -44.22
C LYS A 34 -10.61 27.07 -43.41
N CYS A 35 -9.88 26.00 -43.68
CA CYS A 35 -8.56 25.74 -43.12
C CYS A 35 -7.59 25.32 -44.22
N THR A 36 -6.28 25.48 -43.98
CA THR A 36 -5.25 25.32 -45.02
C THR A 36 -4.62 23.94 -45.04
N LYS A 37 -4.70 23.17 -43.94
CA LYS A 37 -4.04 21.86 -43.80
C LYS A 37 -4.87 20.89 -42.96
N ALA A 38 -5.22 19.74 -43.54
CA ALA A 38 -5.93 18.67 -42.84
C ALA A 38 -5.14 18.14 -41.63
N GLY A 39 -5.84 17.74 -40.57
CA GLY A 39 -5.26 17.19 -39.34
C GLY A 39 -4.78 18.21 -38.33
N VAL A 40 -4.74 19.51 -38.68
CA VAL A 40 -4.41 20.57 -37.72
C VAL A 40 -5.54 20.72 -36.71
N ILE A 41 -5.18 20.88 -35.44
CA ILE A 41 -6.11 21.09 -34.32
C ILE A 41 -5.93 22.50 -33.79
N GLN A 42 -7.02 23.23 -33.60
CA GLN A 42 -7.00 24.57 -33.02
C GLN A 42 -8.08 24.70 -31.93
N LYS A 43 -7.73 25.35 -30.82
CA LYS A 43 -8.67 25.69 -29.75
C LYS A 43 -9.08 27.15 -29.87
N THR A 44 -10.38 27.40 -29.96
CA THR A 44 -10.96 28.75 -30.01
C THR A 44 -12.10 28.82 -29.02
N LYS A 45 -12.09 29.81 -28.12
CA LYS A 45 -13.15 30.04 -27.10
C LYS A 45 -13.58 28.75 -26.37
N GLY A 46 -12.61 27.94 -25.91
CA GLY A 46 -12.87 26.71 -25.13
C GLY A 46 -13.32 25.48 -25.93
N ALA A 47 -13.53 25.58 -27.24
CA ALA A 47 -13.87 24.46 -28.11
C ALA A 47 -12.66 24.01 -28.95
N THR A 48 -12.55 22.69 -29.19
CA THR A 48 -11.50 22.11 -30.04
C THR A 48 -12.05 21.87 -31.45
N TYR A 49 -11.33 22.37 -32.45
CA TYR A 49 -11.63 22.21 -33.87
C TYR A 49 -10.52 21.42 -34.56
N THR A 50 -10.90 20.52 -35.47
CA THR A 50 -9.95 19.79 -36.32
C THR A 50 -10.23 20.13 -37.78
N CYS A 51 -9.19 20.46 -38.54
CA CYS A 51 -9.31 20.67 -39.97
C CYS A 51 -9.46 19.32 -40.67
N VAL A 52 -10.60 19.09 -41.32
CA VAL A 52 -10.90 17.84 -42.03
C VAL A 52 -11.13 18.12 -43.52
N LYS A 53 -10.86 17.11 -44.35
CA LYS A 53 -11.12 17.17 -45.80
C LYS A 53 -12.55 16.73 -46.07
N THR A 54 -13.36 17.63 -46.63
CA THR A 54 -14.72 17.34 -47.09
C THR A 54 -14.77 17.52 -48.60
N GLU A 55 -14.92 16.42 -49.34
CA GLU A 55 -15.08 16.24 -50.80
C GLU A 55 -14.31 17.17 -51.77
N LYS A 56 -14.40 18.51 -51.65
CA LYS A 56 -13.68 19.51 -52.48
C LYS A 56 -12.98 20.63 -51.70
N SER A 57 -13.00 20.64 -50.36
CA SER A 57 -12.35 21.69 -49.56
C SER A 57 -11.95 21.23 -48.15
N LEU A 58 -11.04 21.97 -47.53
CA LEU A 58 -10.61 21.78 -46.13
C LEU A 58 -11.42 22.71 -45.22
N LYS A 59 -12.09 22.14 -44.21
CA LYS A 59 -12.93 22.89 -43.26
C LYS A 59 -12.68 22.50 -41.80
N TRP A 60 -12.79 23.46 -40.91
CA TRP A 60 -12.78 23.26 -39.46
C TRP A 60 -14.06 22.57 -39.02
N VAL A 61 -13.94 21.44 -38.33
CA VAL A 61 -15.07 20.74 -37.69
C VAL A 61 -14.89 20.79 -36.18
N ARG A 62 -15.92 21.28 -35.48
CA ARG A 62 -15.96 21.30 -34.02
C ARG A 62 -16.13 19.86 -33.53
N LYS A 63 -15.23 19.41 -32.64
CA LYS A 63 -15.41 18.13 -31.96
C LYS A 63 -16.46 18.34 -30.87
N ASN A 64 -17.73 18.06 -31.17
CA ASN A 64 -18.73 17.83 -30.13
C ASN A 64 -18.39 16.49 -29.47
N THR A 65 -18.46 16.43 -28.15
CA THR A 65 -18.31 15.19 -27.37
C THR A 65 -19.50 14.27 -27.68
N GLN A 66 -19.50 13.63 -28.84
CA GLN A 66 -20.39 12.54 -29.19
C GLN A 66 -19.54 11.28 -29.28
N GLN A 67 -19.60 10.53 -28.18
CA GLN A 67 -19.72 9.09 -28.09
C GLN A 67 -19.42 8.35 -29.41
N SER A 68 -18.14 8.00 -29.58
CA SER A 68 -17.76 6.96 -30.53
C SER A 68 -18.24 5.64 -29.93
N THR A 69 -19.13 4.95 -30.64
CA THR A 69 -19.53 3.56 -30.39
C THR A 69 -18.32 2.65 -30.59
N THR A 70 -17.42 2.66 -29.61
CA THR A 70 -16.72 1.45 -29.21
C THR A 70 -17.74 0.68 -28.38
N THR A 71 -17.81 -0.64 -28.58
CA THR A 71 -18.43 -1.58 -27.64
C THR A 71 -17.71 -1.45 -26.29
N SER A 72 -18.06 -0.40 -25.56
CA SER A 72 -17.75 -0.25 -24.15
C SER A 72 -18.67 -1.24 -23.47
N SER A 73 -18.12 -2.41 -23.14
CA SER A 73 -18.67 -3.19 -22.04
C SER A 73 -18.93 -2.22 -20.90
N THR A 74 -20.19 -2.12 -20.50
CA THR A 74 -20.59 -1.45 -19.25
C THR A 74 -19.61 -1.92 -18.17
N PRO A 75 -19.02 -1.04 -17.34
CA PRO A 75 -18.29 -1.51 -16.17
C PRO A 75 -19.24 -2.44 -15.42
N ALA A 76 -18.85 -3.70 -15.28
CA ALA A 76 -19.61 -4.69 -14.53
C ALA A 76 -19.99 -4.03 -13.20
N SER A 77 -21.29 -4.03 -12.86
CA SER A 77 -21.71 -3.49 -11.58
C SER A 77 -21.02 -4.26 -10.46
N MET A 78 -20.96 -3.68 -9.25
CA MET A 78 -20.38 -4.34 -8.08
C MET A 78 -21.02 -5.72 -7.82
N ALA A 79 -22.30 -5.89 -8.19
CA ALA A 79 -23.01 -7.17 -8.16
C ALA A 79 -22.52 -8.13 -9.26
N ASP A 80 -22.29 -7.63 -10.48
CA ASP A 80 -21.82 -8.45 -11.60
C ASP A 80 -20.40 -9.00 -11.36
N LEU A 81 -19.51 -8.21 -10.73
CA LEU A 81 -18.17 -8.68 -10.34
C LEU A 81 -18.20 -9.78 -9.27
N LEU A 82 -19.11 -9.68 -8.30
CA LEU A 82 -19.30 -10.71 -7.27
C LEU A 82 -19.96 -11.98 -7.83
N LEU A 83 -20.82 -11.84 -8.86
CA LEU A 83 -21.52 -12.96 -9.51
C LEU A 83 -20.64 -13.74 -10.51
N THR A 84 -19.43 -13.25 -10.85
CA THR A 84 -18.53 -13.95 -11.78
C THR A 84 -17.96 -15.24 -11.23
N ASN A 85 -17.89 -15.38 -9.91
CA ASN A 85 -17.39 -16.59 -9.26
C ASN A 85 -18.53 -17.43 -8.69
N PRO A 86 -18.35 -18.77 -8.62
CA PRO A 86 -19.19 -19.59 -7.78
C PRO A 86 -19.11 -19.13 -6.32
N ALA A 87 -20.21 -19.30 -5.58
CA ALA A 87 -20.23 -19.08 -4.15
C ALA A 87 -19.20 -19.98 -3.45
N SER A 88 -18.60 -19.47 -2.38
CA SER A 88 -17.73 -20.26 -1.50
C SER A 88 -18.51 -21.47 -0.97
N PRO A 89 -18.03 -22.71 -1.16
CA PRO A 89 -18.74 -23.91 -0.76
C PRO A 89 -18.77 -24.06 0.77
N GLN A 90 -17.82 -23.45 1.46
CA GLN A 90 -17.72 -23.46 2.92
C GLN A 90 -17.67 -22.05 3.49
N PRO A 91 -18.17 -21.86 4.72
CA PRO A 91 -18.06 -20.58 5.40
C PRO A 91 -16.59 -20.26 5.72
N LEU A 92 -16.26 -18.97 5.80
CA LEU A 92 -14.92 -18.45 6.13
C LEU A 92 -14.39 -19.02 7.45
N SER A 93 -15.28 -19.32 8.39
CA SER A 93 -14.94 -19.98 9.66
C SER A 93 -14.21 -21.31 9.48
N ASP A 94 -14.48 -22.05 8.40
CA ASP A 94 -13.84 -23.35 8.18
C ASP A 94 -12.35 -23.20 7.83
N CYS A 95 -11.98 -22.08 7.19
CA CYS A 95 -10.61 -21.72 6.86
C CYS A 95 -9.89 -20.95 7.98
N ARG A 96 -10.56 -20.60 9.07
CA ARG A 96 -9.93 -20.05 10.27
C ARG A 96 -9.29 -21.18 11.06
N LEU A 97 -8.03 -21.46 10.75
CA LEU A 97 -7.24 -22.47 11.47
C LEU A 97 -6.96 -22.02 12.90
N VAL A 98 -6.72 -22.99 13.78
CA VAL A 98 -6.41 -22.74 15.19
C VAL A 98 -4.92 -22.47 15.36
N ASP A 99 -4.55 -21.58 16.29
CA ASP A 99 -3.15 -21.42 16.70
C ASP A 99 -2.65 -22.74 17.28
N ALA A 100 -1.60 -23.31 16.69
CA ALA A 100 -1.02 -24.59 17.08
C ALA A 100 0.47 -24.45 17.44
N ARG A 101 0.94 -23.21 17.65
CA ARG A 101 2.32 -22.94 18.08
C ARG A 101 2.55 -23.55 19.46
N THR A 102 3.63 -24.30 19.59
CA THR A 102 4.12 -24.79 20.88
C THR A 102 4.94 -23.75 21.63
N PHE A 103 5.41 -22.71 20.93
CA PHE A 103 6.19 -21.60 21.47
C PHE A 103 5.81 -20.29 20.76
N LYS A 104 5.75 -19.19 21.51
CA LYS A 104 5.38 -17.86 21.00
C LYS A 104 6.43 -16.83 21.41
N THR A 105 7.34 -16.50 20.51
CA THR A 105 8.44 -15.53 20.71
C THR A 105 7.90 -14.17 21.14
N GLY A 106 6.78 -13.77 20.52
CA GLY A 106 6.07 -12.52 20.79
C GLY A 106 5.24 -12.48 22.06
N GLY A 107 5.11 -13.61 22.75
CA GLY A 107 4.14 -13.82 23.83
C GLY A 107 2.72 -14.08 23.32
N GLU A 108 1.78 -14.24 24.27
CA GLU A 108 0.41 -14.68 23.98
C GLU A 108 -0.46 -13.64 23.26
N TRP A 109 -0.09 -12.36 23.31
CA TRP A 109 -0.90 -11.26 22.78
C TRP A 109 -0.76 -11.07 21.25
N GLN A 110 0.22 -11.72 20.62
CA GLN A 110 0.49 -11.59 19.18
C GLN A 110 -0.04 -12.80 18.41
N ALA A 111 -1.24 -12.64 17.86
CA ALA A 111 -1.95 -13.70 17.13
C ALA A 111 -1.37 -13.91 15.73
N VAL A 112 -1.32 -15.18 15.31
CA VAL A 112 -1.02 -15.62 13.93
C VAL A 112 -2.24 -16.26 13.25
N THR A 113 -3.35 -16.36 13.98
CA THR A 113 -4.65 -16.90 13.55
C THR A 113 -5.77 -16.05 14.13
N TYR A 114 -6.96 -16.13 13.54
CA TYR A 114 -8.15 -15.53 14.14
C TYR A 114 -8.55 -16.20 15.47
N PRO A 115 -9.05 -15.46 16.47
CA PRO A 115 -9.15 -14.00 16.51
C PRO A 115 -7.89 -13.34 17.08
N ALA A 116 -7.41 -12.29 16.42
CA ALA A 116 -6.52 -11.31 17.05
C ALA A 116 -7.30 -10.48 18.07
N ILE A 117 -6.72 -10.26 19.25
CA ILE A 117 -7.30 -9.47 20.33
C ILE A 117 -6.56 -8.13 20.40
N ALA A 118 -7.26 -7.05 20.05
CA ALA A 118 -6.69 -5.71 20.14
C ALA A 118 -6.39 -5.31 21.60
N THR A 119 -5.37 -4.48 21.79
CA THR A 119 -4.83 -4.09 23.10
C THR A 119 -4.85 -2.56 23.27
N SER A 120 -4.72 -2.10 24.51
CA SER A 120 -4.41 -0.69 24.83
C SER A 120 -5.39 0.34 24.24
N GLY A 121 -6.68 -0.03 24.17
CA GLY A 121 -7.75 0.82 23.66
C GLY A 121 -7.94 0.78 22.14
N PHE A 122 -7.15 -0.02 21.41
CA PHE A 122 -7.43 -0.35 20.02
C PHE A 122 -8.62 -1.32 19.93
N THR A 123 -9.19 -1.40 18.74
CA THR A 123 -10.33 -2.28 18.43
C THR A 123 -10.22 -2.81 17.00
N ASN A 124 -10.69 -4.03 16.78
CA ASN A 124 -10.78 -4.63 15.44
C ASN A 124 -12.11 -4.35 14.75
N ALA A 125 -12.98 -3.55 15.37
CA ALA A 125 -14.18 -2.97 14.75
C ALA A 125 -14.55 -1.59 15.33
N GLY A 126 -15.17 -0.72 14.55
CA GLY A 126 -15.59 0.61 14.96
C GLY A 126 -14.56 1.71 14.63
N ASN A 127 -14.42 2.70 15.50
CA ASN A 127 -13.54 3.85 15.26
C ASN A 127 -12.33 3.83 16.20
N VAL A 128 -11.14 4.08 15.64
CA VAL A 128 -9.91 4.36 16.38
C VAL A 128 -9.59 5.84 16.18
N SER A 129 -9.59 6.61 17.27
CA SER A 129 -9.27 8.05 17.23
C SER A 129 -7.81 8.27 17.61
N VAL A 130 -7.06 8.98 16.78
CA VAL A 130 -5.62 9.17 16.94
C VAL A 130 -5.29 10.66 16.92
N ALA A 131 -4.50 11.12 17.89
CA ALA A 131 -3.85 12.43 17.84
C ALA A 131 -2.56 12.32 17.03
N VAL A 132 -2.44 13.07 15.93
CA VAL A 132 -1.21 13.14 15.13
C VAL A 132 -0.56 14.49 15.40
N ILE A 133 0.67 14.47 15.94
CA ILE A 133 1.42 15.67 16.30
C ILE A 133 2.79 15.69 15.65
N PHE A 134 3.32 16.89 15.48
CA PHE A 134 4.62 17.15 14.88
C PHE A 134 5.52 17.73 15.96
N VAL A 135 6.53 16.99 16.41
CA VAL A 135 7.37 17.38 17.55
C VAL A 135 8.78 17.67 17.08
N ASP A 136 9.24 18.91 17.25
CA ASP A 136 10.61 19.32 16.95
C ASP A 136 11.42 19.59 18.23
N PHE A 137 12.72 19.83 18.07
CA PHE A 137 13.68 19.88 19.17
C PHE A 137 14.59 21.11 19.06
N SER A 138 15.23 21.50 20.16
CA SER A 138 16.19 22.63 20.18
C SER A 138 17.40 22.43 19.28
N ASP A 139 17.75 21.19 18.99
CA ASP A 139 18.85 20.74 18.15
C ASP A 139 18.40 20.22 16.77
N ALA A 140 17.09 20.08 16.53
CA ALA A 140 16.52 19.61 15.27
C ALA A 140 15.16 20.27 15.03
N PHE A 141 15.17 21.34 14.23
CA PHE A 141 13.98 22.15 13.96
C PHE A 141 13.15 21.53 12.84
N GLY A 142 11.83 21.58 13.00
CA GLY A 142 10.90 21.21 11.95
C GLY A 142 10.65 22.37 10.99
N THR A 143 10.51 22.07 9.70
CA THR A 143 10.23 23.07 8.66
C THR A 143 8.76 23.08 8.24
N ALA A 144 8.30 24.20 7.65
CA ALA A 144 6.94 24.29 7.11
C ALA A 144 6.70 23.30 5.95
N SER A 145 7.73 23.03 5.14
CA SER A 145 7.66 22.04 4.05
C SER A 145 7.51 20.63 4.57
N GLU A 146 8.31 20.22 5.57
CA GLU A 146 8.20 18.89 6.18
C GLU A 146 6.83 18.67 6.83
N LEU A 147 6.32 19.69 7.53
CA LEU A 147 4.97 19.65 8.11
C LEU A 147 3.91 19.41 7.04
N SER A 148 3.94 20.18 5.96
CA SER A 148 2.96 20.08 4.86
C SER A 148 3.03 18.71 4.18
N GLU A 149 4.25 18.20 3.93
CA GLU A 149 4.49 16.88 3.36
C GLU A 149 3.94 15.78 4.27
N ALA A 150 4.24 15.85 5.57
CA ALA A 150 3.82 14.84 6.53
C ALA A 150 2.30 14.83 6.77
N ILE A 151 1.65 16.00 6.83
CA ILE A 151 0.18 16.12 6.91
C ILE A 151 -0.48 15.49 5.68
N ALA A 152 0.07 15.72 4.48
CA ALA A 152 -0.47 15.12 3.26
C ALA A 152 -0.27 13.59 3.27
N ASN A 153 0.90 13.13 3.68
CA ASN A 153 1.25 11.71 3.69
C ASN A 153 0.42 10.91 4.70
N ILE A 154 0.31 11.37 5.96
CA ILE A 154 -0.31 10.60 7.05
C ILE A 154 -1.79 10.30 6.82
N LYS A 155 -2.50 11.15 6.08
CA LYS A 155 -3.93 10.99 5.76
C LYS A 155 -4.24 9.68 5.01
N ASN A 156 -3.25 9.10 4.33
CA ASN A 156 -3.41 7.82 3.65
C ASN A 156 -3.70 6.66 4.62
N ALA A 157 -3.28 6.76 5.89
CA ALA A 157 -3.52 5.71 6.88
C ALA A 157 -5.03 5.42 7.09
N SER A 158 -5.87 6.47 7.14
CA SER A 158 -7.32 6.28 7.29
C SER A 158 -7.95 5.54 6.11
N ALA A 159 -7.54 5.88 4.89
CA ALA A 159 -8.01 5.20 3.69
C ALA A 159 -7.54 3.73 3.65
N TRP A 160 -6.30 3.48 4.06
CA TRP A 160 -5.73 2.14 4.14
C TRP A 160 -6.53 1.25 5.10
N TYR A 161 -6.76 1.72 6.34
CA TYR A 161 -7.53 0.96 7.33
C TYR A 161 -8.95 0.70 6.86
N SER A 162 -9.62 1.70 6.29
CA SER A 162 -10.96 1.53 5.74
C SER A 162 -11.00 0.45 4.66
N TRP A 163 -10.04 0.46 3.72
CA TRP A 163 -9.99 -0.49 2.61
C TRP A 163 -9.67 -1.93 3.03
N PHE A 164 -8.59 -2.11 3.80
CA PHE A 164 -8.13 -3.45 4.19
C PHE A 164 -8.96 -4.05 5.33
N SER A 165 -9.60 -3.23 6.17
CA SER A 165 -10.58 -3.71 7.14
C SER A 165 -11.97 -3.97 6.54
N GLN A 166 -12.17 -3.65 5.27
CA GLN A 166 -13.47 -3.68 4.58
C GLN A 166 -14.56 -2.87 5.32
N GLY A 167 -14.15 -1.75 5.90
CA GLY A 167 -14.99 -0.86 6.72
C GLY A 167 -15.23 -1.34 8.15
N SER A 168 -14.63 -2.47 8.57
CA SER A 168 -14.76 -2.94 9.96
C SER A 168 -14.15 -1.93 10.93
N VAL A 169 -13.00 -1.34 10.57
CA VAL A 169 -12.33 -0.31 11.36
C VAL A 169 -12.18 0.97 10.54
N THR A 170 -12.42 2.10 11.19
CA THR A 170 -12.14 3.43 10.66
C THR A 170 -11.16 4.16 11.57
N TYR A 171 -10.31 5.00 10.99
CA TYR A 171 -9.35 5.80 11.73
C TYR A 171 -9.68 7.28 11.60
N THR A 172 -9.95 7.92 12.74
CA THR A 172 -10.12 9.37 12.84
C THR A 172 -8.81 10.00 13.25
N LEU A 173 -8.14 10.69 12.33
CA LEU A 173 -6.89 11.39 12.60
C LEU A 173 -7.18 12.85 12.99
N ARG A 174 -6.82 13.22 14.22
CA ARG A 174 -6.83 14.60 14.72
C ARG A 174 -5.43 15.15 14.55
N ILE A 175 -5.21 15.87 13.45
CA ILE A 175 -3.87 16.24 12.99
C ILE A 175 -3.57 17.68 13.42
N ALA A 176 -2.45 17.87 14.14
CA ALA A 176 -1.94 19.19 14.47
C ALA A 176 -1.53 19.97 13.20
N ASP A 177 -1.59 21.29 13.24
CA ASP A 177 -1.28 22.17 12.11
C ASP A 177 0.06 22.91 12.26
N ARG A 178 0.84 22.56 13.29
CA ARG A 178 2.13 23.18 13.62
C ARG A 178 3.05 22.21 14.34
N TRP A 179 4.35 22.54 14.31
CA TRP A 179 5.34 21.92 15.18
C TRP A 179 5.13 22.36 16.63
N VAL A 180 5.25 21.43 17.56
CA VAL A 180 5.32 21.68 19.00
C VAL A 180 6.71 21.28 19.51
N ARG A 181 7.34 22.19 20.26
CA ARG A 181 8.72 22.02 20.72
C ARG A 181 8.77 21.09 21.94
N ALA A 182 9.53 20.02 21.83
CA ALA A 182 9.90 19.19 22.97
C ALA A 182 10.78 19.98 23.98
N PRO A 183 10.62 19.74 25.30
CA PRO A 183 11.38 20.44 26.34
C PRO A 183 12.86 20.04 26.40
N LYS A 184 13.25 18.94 25.77
CA LYS A 184 14.63 18.43 25.74
C LYS A 184 15.13 18.29 24.30
N THR A 185 16.44 18.11 24.14
CA THR A 185 17.06 17.79 22.85
C THR A 185 16.64 16.42 22.34
N SER A 186 16.72 16.21 21.02
CA SER A 186 16.31 15.00 20.32
C SER A 186 16.88 13.70 20.92
N ASN A 187 18.13 13.72 21.42
CA ASN A 187 18.79 12.56 22.02
C ASN A 187 18.10 12.02 23.30
N ASN A 188 17.27 12.83 23.96
CA ASN A 188 16.48 12.37 25.11
C ASN A 188 15.31 11.46 24.71
N TYR A 189 14.96 11.46 23.43
CA TYR A 189 13.86 10.70 22.85
C TYR A 189 14.37 9.49 22.04
N TYR A 190 15.67 9.19 22.13
CA TYR A 190 16.21 7.93 21.65
C TYR A 190 15.53 6.78 22.40
N TRP A 191 15.01 5.80 21.66
CA TRP A 191 14.45 4.58 22.21
C TRP A 191 15.42 3.42 22.01
N LEU A 192 15.80 2.77 23.11
CA LEU A 192 16.64 1.59 23.07
C LEU A 192 15.76 0.40 22.71
N HIS A 193 15.64 0.14 21.40
CA HIS A 193 14.93 -1.03 20.90
C HIS A 193 15.53 -2.32 21.52
N PRO A 194 14.70 -3.28 21.98
CA PRO A 194 15.19 -4.54 22.50
C PRO A 194 16.21 -5.19 21.57
N GLY A 195 17.36 -5.61 22.13
CA GLY A 195 18.45 -6.25 21.38
C GLY A 195 19.45 -5.30 20.71
N LYS A 196 19.26 -3.97 20.79
CA LYS A 196 20.26 -3.01 20.30
C LYS A 196 21.19 -2.50 21.41
N PRO A 197 22.48 -2.25 21.11
CA PRO A 197 23.36 -1.52 22.02
C PRO A 197 23.02 -0.02 22.00
N GLY A 198 23.07 0.64 23.16
CA GLY A 198 22.82 2.07 23.27
C GLY A 198 22.47 2.49 24.70
N VAL A 199 22.20 3.78 24.89
CA VAL A 199 21.79 4.35 26.18
C VAL A 199 20.51 5.15 25.99
N GLN A 200 19.44 4.73 26.66
CA GLN A 200 18.20 5.49 26.74
C GLN A 200 18.31 6.52 27.87
N LEU A 201 18.31 7.81 27.54
CA LEU A 201 18.45 8.88 28.54
C LEU A 201 17.17 9.12 29.35
N GLN A 202 16.02 8.75 28.79
CA GLN A 202 14.72 8.77 29.45
C GLN A 202 14.10 7.39 29.37
N SER A 203 13.32 6.99 30.36
CA SER A 203 12.49 5.79 30.26
C SER A 203 11.45 5.93 29.15
N SER A 204 10.96 4.81 28.62
CA SER A 204 9.91 4.83 27.60
C SER A 204 8.64 5.51 28.11
N GLN A 205 8.34 5.40 29.40
CA GLN A 205 7.21 6.09 30.02
C GLN A 205 7.39 7.61 29.98
N GLU A 206 8.57 8.12 30.34
CA GLU A 206 8.84 9.57 30.31
C GLU A 206 8.79 10.15 28.89
N ILE A 207 9.27 9.40 27.88
CA ILE A 207 9.14 9.76 26.47
C ILE A 207 7.67 9.85 26.08
N ALA A 208 6.89 8.81 26.38
CA ALA A 208 5.47 8.75 26.04
C ALA A 208 4.64 9.84 26.75
N ASP A 209 4.89 10.07 28.04
CA ASP A 209 4.21 11.10 28.83
C ASP A 209 4.51 12.50 28.29
N THR A 210 5.74 12.75 27.85
CA THR A 210 6.09 14.00 27.19
C THR A 210 5.29 14.18 25.90
N TYR A 211 5.24 13.17 25.03
CA TYR A 211 4.48 13.24 23.77
C TYR A 211 2.97 13.39 23.99
N ARG A 212 2.40 12.72 24.99
CA ARG A 212 1.00 12.93 25.39
C ARG A 212 0.75 14.36 25.84
N SER A 213 1.61 14.88 26.72
CA SER A 213 1.48 16.24 27.21
C SER A 213 1.62 17.27 26.08
N LEU A 214 2.51 17.05 25.11
CA LEU A 214 2.61 17.93 23.95
C LEU A 214 1.35 17.85 23.09
N ALA A 215 0.75 16.66 22.95
CA ALA A 215 -0.48 16.50 22.17
C ALA A 215 -1.64 17.35 22.69
N THR A 216 -1.81 17.46 24.00
CA THR A 216 -2.89 18.27 24.60
C THR A 216 -2.78 19.77 24.29
N THR A 217 -1.63 20.24 23.80
CA THR A 217 -1.40 21.66 23.49
C THR A 217 -1.73 22.04 22.03
N VAL A 218 -1.97 21.04 21.18
CA VAL A 218 -2.13 21.26 19.72
C VAL A 218 -3.34 20.55 19.13
N VAL A 219 -3.90 19.54 19.80
CA VAL A 219 -5.11 18.84 19.35
C VAL A 219 -5.99 18.44 20.53
N ASP A 220 -7.29 18.27 20.28
CA ASP A 220 -8.18 17.65 21.27
C ASP A 220 -7.81 16.17 21.45
N THR A 221 -7.43 15.80 22.66
CA THR A 221 -7.02 14.44 23.04
C THR A 221 -8.15 13.65 23.73
N SER A 222 -9.35 14.21 23.83
CA SER A 222 -10.49 13.55 24.48
C SER A 222 -10.85 12.25 23.77
N GLY A 223 -10.71 11.13 24.48
CA GLY A 223 -11.07 9.80 23.99
C GLY A 223 -10.16 9.24 22.90
N ILE A 224 -8.94 9.76 22.73
CA ILE A 224 -7.99 9.16 21.78
C ILE A 224 -7.51 7.78 22.26
N THR A 225 -7.30 6.90 21.28
CA THR A 225 -6.64 5.60 21.47
C THR A 225 -5.12 5.74 21.45
N SER A 226 -4.59 6.65 20.64
CA SER A 226 -3.15 6.78 20.44
C SER A 226 -2.70 8.20 20.09
N VAL A 227 -1.43 8.51 20.41
CA VAL A 227 -0.66 9.64 19.89
C VAL A 227 0.36 9.13 18.88
N TRP A 228 0.34 9.68 17.68
CA TRP A 228 1.34 9.48 16.64
C TRP A 228 2.20 10.73 16.52
N VAL A 229 3.51 10.56 16.61
CA VAL A 229 4.49 11.65 16.67
C VAL A 229 5.39 11.63 15.45
N VAL A 230 5.28 12.65 14.62
CA VAL A 230 6.20 12.85 13.50
C VAL A 230 7.34 13.76 13.96
N THR A 231 8.57 13.29 13.79
CA THR A 231 9.81 14.00 14.13
C THR A 231 10.45 14.63 12.88
N PRO A 232 11.22 15.73 12.98
CA PRO A 232 11.93 16.31 11.82
C PRO A 232 12.92 15.32 11.21
N LYS A 233 13.18 15.41 9.89
CA LYS A 233 14.16 14.56 9.20
C LYS A 233 15.58 14.75 9.74
N THR A 234 15.83 15.91 10.35
CA THR A 234 17.11 16.30 10.97
C THR A 234 17.32 15.75 12.38
N ALA A 235 16.30 15.18 13.03
CA ALA A 235 16.38 14.61 14.38
C ALA A 235 17.02 13.21 14.38
N THR A 236 18.21 13.07 13.80
CA THR A 236 18.86 11.78 13.51
C THR A 236 19.38 11.04 14.75
N THR A 237 19.38 11.68 15.92
CA THR A 237 19.71 11.02 17.20
C THR A 237 18.58 10.10 17.68
N ILE A 238 17.34 10.32 17.20
CA ILE A 238 16.24 9.37 17.34
C ILE A 238 16.41 8.35 16.21
N ASP A 239 17.16 7.28 16.47
CA ASP A 239 17.51 6.26 15.44
C ASP A 239 16.24 5.61 14.86
N GLU A 240 15.46 4.94 15.70
CA GLU A 240 14.25 4.22 15.30
C GLU A 240 12.98 4.91 15.81
N GLY A 241 11.86 4.55 15.17
CA GLY A 241 10.55 4.98 15.65
C GLY A 241 10.23 4.40 17.03
N PHE A 242 9.74 5.23 17.93
CA PHE A 242 9.33 4.82 19.26
C PHE A 242 8.00 4.06 19.22
N ALA A 243 7.84 3.03 20.06
CA ALA A 243 6.56 2.36 20.26
C ALA A 243 6.34 1.99 21.73
N LEU A 244 5.35 2.60 22.36
CA LEU A 244 4.83 2.20 23.67
C LEU A 244 3.33 1.93 23.55
N ARG A 245 2.92 0.69 23.88
CA ARG A 245 1.56 0.19 23.72
C ARG A 245 0.80 0.20 25.05
N ASP A 246 0.71 1.35 25.68
CA ASP A 246 -0.09 1.66 26.87
C ASP A 246 -1.33 2.51 26.49
N LYS A 247 -2.09 3.07 27.43
CA LYS A 247 -3.34 3.79 27.11
C LYS A 247 -3.27 5.27 27.50
N PRO A 248 -3.31 6.23 26.54
CA PRO A 248 -3.25 6.05 25.08
C PRO A 248 -1.86 5.64 24.58
N SER A 249 -1.78 4.77 23.56
CA SER A 249 -0.49 4.29 23.03
C SER A 249 0.27 5.41 22.35
N VAL A 250 1.60 5.37 22.34
CA VAL A 250 2.43 6.38 21.69
C VAL A 250 3.36 5.73 20.68
N PHE A 251 3.34 6.25 19.46
CA PHE A 251 4.24 5.85 18.37
C PHE A 251 4.96 7.07 17.82
N SER A 252 6.22 6.92 17.39
CA SER A 252 6.91 7.98 16.65
C SER A 252 7.60 7.48 15.39
N THR A 253 7.90 8.41 14.48
CA THR A 253 8.93 8.21 13.47
C THR A 253 10.33 8.34 14.09
N GLY A 254 11.34 7.87 13.38
CA GLY A 254 12.76 8.07 13.69
C GLY A 254 13.60 8.27 12.42
N GLY A 255 14.91 8.41 12.58
CA GLY A 255 15.86 8.55 11.48
C GLY A 255 15.79 7.40 10.48
N SER A 256 15.55 6.17 10.96
CA SER A 256 15.41 4.96 10.15
C SER A 256 14.20 5.00 9.21
N THR A 257 13.10 5.65 9.63
CA THR A 257 11.92 5.89 8.79
C THR A 257 12.31 6.69 7.54
N TYR A 258 13.13 7.72 7.71
CA TYR A 258 13.52 8.62 6.62
C TYR A 258 14.66 8.07 5.77
N SER A 259 15.69 7.51 6.38
CA SER A 259 16.83 6.93 5.66
C SER A 259 16.41 5.74 4.80
N SER A 260 15.38 5.01 5.21
CA SER A 260 14.79 3.89 4.45
C SER A 260 13.68 4.33 3.49
N MET A 261 13.43 5.64 3.36
CA MET A 261 12.39 6.23 2.49
C MET A 261 10.99 5.64 2.72
N ILE A 262 10.64 5.35 3.98
CA ILE A 262 9.36 4.77 4.36
C ILE A 262 8.30 5.87 4.37
N PRO A 263 7.15 5.70 3.67
CA PRO A 263 6.03 6.61 3.82
C PRO A 263 5.58 6.68 5.28
N ILE A 264 5.44 7.88 5.84
CA ILE A 264 5.08 8.11 7.24
C ILE A 264 3.80 7.34 7.62
N TRP A 265 2.77 7.37 6.76
CA TRP A 265 1.53 6.62 7.01
C TRP A 265 1.77 5.11 7.13
N GLN A 266 2.66 4.55 6.31
CA GLN A 266 2.94 3.12 6.27
C GLN A 266 3.68 2.67 7.54
N HIS A 267 4.60 3.50 8.05
CA HIS A 267 5.25 3.29 9.34
C HIS A 267 4.21 3.17 10.46
N PHE A 268 3.32 4.15 10.60
CA PHE A 268 2.32 4.13 11.68
C PHE A 268 1.31 3.00 11.54
N VAL A 269 0.84 2.72 10.32
CA VAL A 269 -0.08 1.60 10.07
C VAL A 269 0.56 0.29 10.52
N HIS A 270 1.81 0.03 10.13
CA HIS A 270 2.52 -1.18 10.54
C HIS A 270 2.62 -1.29 12.07
N GLU A 271 3.12 -0.25 12.75
CA GLU A 271 3.32 -0.28 14.19
C GLU A 271 2.02 -0.48 14.99
N THR A 272 0.91 0.07 14.47
CA THR A 272 -0.39 -0.02 15.10
C THR A 272 -1.16 -1.30 14.76
N LEU A 273 -0.84 -2.00 13.66
CA LEU A 273 -1.36 -3.35 13.39
C LEU A 273 -0.99 -4.34 14.49
N HIS A 274 0.18 -4.19 15.13
CA HIS A 274 0.50 -4.97 16.32
C HIS A 274 -0.48 -4.69 17.47
N SER A 275 -0.90 -3.44 17.68
CA SER A 275 -1.87 -3.09 18.72
C SER A 275 -3.28 -3.62 18.43
N HIS A 276 -3.58 -3.94 17.17
CA HIS A 276 -4.76 -4.71 16.77
C HIS A 276 -4.67 -6.21 17.12
N GLY A 277 -3.54 -6.66 17.68
CA GLY A 277 -3.35 -7.98 18.28
C GLY A 277 -2.69 -9.01 17.35
N ALA A 278 -2.25 -8.60 16.16
CA ALA A 278 -1.60 -9.51 15.22
C ALA A 278 -0.07 -9.45 15.32
N LEU A 279 0.59 -10.60 15.12
CA LEU A 279 2.04 -10.70 15.12
C LEU A 279 2.67 -10.03 13.89
N GLY A 280 2.10 -10.25 12.70
CA GLY A 280 2.67 -9.78 11.44
C GLY A 280 3.98 -10.47 11.08
N HIS A 281 4.86 -9.76 10.39
CA HIS A 281 6.17 -10.22 9.93
C HIS A 281 6.13 -11.55 9.17
N SER A 282 5.01 -11.80 8.50
CA SER A 282 4.77 -13.06 7.81
C SER A 282 3.82 -12.85 6.62
N PRO A 283 4.05 -13.50 5.47
CA PRO A 283 5.27 -14.24 5.14
C PRO A 283 6.51 -13.36 5.01
N LYS A 284 7.69 -13.99 5.01
CA LYS A 284 8.95 -13.29 4.75
C LYS A 284 9.06 -12.90 3.28
N ASN A 285 8.67 -11.67 2.95
CA ASN A 285 8.94 -11.06 1.64
C ASN A 285 8.86 -9.53 1.75
N SER A 286 9.99 -8.84 1.55
CA SER A 286 10.06 -7.39 1.67
C SER A 286 9.42 -6.58 0.54
N GLN A 287 8.81 -7.23 -0.45
CA GLN A 287 8.24 -6.54 -1.59
C GLN A 287 6.72 -6.47 -1.54
N ILE A 288 6.04 -7.40 -0.85
CA ILE A 288 4.60 -7.59 -1.04
C ILE A 288 3.76 -6.87 0.01
N GLY A 289 3.80 -7.34 1.26
CA GLY A 289 2.90 -6.88 2.32
C GLY A 289 3.54 -5.87 3.25
N LEU A 290 2.79 -4.82 3.61
CA LEU A 290 3.24 -3.82 4.59
C LEU A 290 3.46 -4.42 5.98
N PHE A 291 2.75 -5.49 6.32
CA PHE A 291 2.84 -6.07 7.67
C PHE A 291 4.02 -7.04 7.82
N TRP A 292 4.71 -7.36 6.72
CA TRP A 292 6.02 -8.00 6.80
C TRP A 292 7.08 -7.06 7.40
N ASN A 293 7.13 -5.82 6.93
CA ASN A 293 8.07 -4.79 7.38
C ASN A 293 7.55 -3.41 6.96
N THR A 294 7.69 -2.41 7.84
CA THR A 294 7.38 -0.99 7.58
C THR A 294 7.88 -0.51 6.21
N GLY A 295 9.03 -0.96 5.72
CA GLY A 295 9.61 -0.51 4.46
C GLY A 295 9.11 -1.17 3.17
N SER A 296 8.26 -2.20 3.23
CA SER A 296 7.88 -3.02 2.07
C SER A 296 7.37 -2.18 0.88
N ALA A 297 7.88 -2.44 -0.33
CA ALA A 297 7.52 -1.67 -1.53
C ALA A 297 6.02 -1.74 -1.86
N GLY A 298 5.42 -2.91 -1.64
CA GLY A 298 3.99 -3.11 -1.61
C GLY A 298 3.47 -2.84 -0.21
N ALA A 299 2.35 -2.13 -0.13
CA ALA A 299 1.73 -1.70 1.10
C ALA A 299 0.37 -2.39 1.33
N THR A 300 0.26 -3.66 0.94
CA THR A 300 -0.96 -4.44 1.12
C THR A 300 -1.00 -5.16 2.46
N LEU A 301 -2.20 -5.50 2.91
CA LEU A 301 -2.42 -6.52 3.92
C LEU A 301 -2.87 -7.80 3.22
N ASN A 302 -2.14 -8.90 3.40
CA ASN A 302 -2.54 -10.18 2.83
C ASN A 302 -3.81 -10.71 3.50
N SER A 303 -4.51 -11.60 2.83
CA SER A 303 -5.81 -12.12 3.25
C SER A 303 -5.74 -12.96 4.52
N TRP A 304 -4.58 -13.56 4.83
CA TRP A 304 -4.40 -14.30 6.08
C TRP A 304 -4.32 -13.38 7.29
N ASP A 305 -3.57 -12.28 7.21
CA ASP A 305 -3.48 -11.28 8.26
C ASP A 305 -4.81 -10.54 8.42
N ALA A 306 -5.47 -10.18 7.31
CA ALA A 306 -6.81 -9.61 7.36
C ALA A 306 -7.81 -10.58 8.01
N MET A 307 -7.72 -11.89 7.72
CA MET A 307 -8.58 -12.88 8.36
C MET A 307 -8.27 -13.01 9.86
N THR A 308 -6.99 -13.00 10.24
CA THR A 308 -6.51 -13.03 11.63
C THR A 308 -7.10 -11.87 12.43
N LEU A 309 -7.15 -10.68 11.85
CA LEU A 309 -7.73 -9.47 12.44
C LEU A 309 -9.26 -9.45 12.44
N GLY A 310 -9.92 -10.41 11.78
CA GLY A 310 -11.38 -10.43 11.62
C GLY A 310 -11.89 -9.43 10.59
N TRP A 311 -11.03 -8.99 9.67
CA TRP A 311 -11.27 -7.96 8.66
C TRP A 311 -11.68 -8.51 7.29
N MET A 312 -11.65 -9.84 7.13
CA MET A 312 -12.15 -10.51 5.94
C MET A 312 -13.64 -10.83 6.06
N LYS A 313 -14.41 -10.50 5.03
CA LYS A 313 -15.82 -10.86 4.89
C LYS A 313 -15.99 -12.11 4.02
N GLN A 314 -17.08 -12.84 4.22
CA GLN A 314 -17.38 -14.09 3.52
C GLN A 314 -17.34 -13.91 2.00
N GLU A 315 -17.91 -12.83 1.48
CA GLU A 315 -18.01 -12.52 0.06
C GLU A 315 -16.67 -12.19 -0.61
N SER A 316 -15.62 -11.93 0.19
CA SER A 316 -14.29 -11.58 -0.31
C SER A 316 -13.33 -12.76 -0.38
N VAL A 317 -13.76 -13.96 0.05
CA VAL A 317 -12.93 -15.18 0.11
C VAL A 317 -13.67 -16.38 -0.45
N TYR A 318 -12.96 -17.22 -1.20
CA TYR A 318 -13.39 -18.55 -1.55
C TYR A 318 -12.70 -19.53 -0.59
N CYS A 319 -13.45 -20.13 0.32
CA CYS A 319 -12.94 -21.07 1.33
C CYS A 319 -13.41 -22.49 0.99
N VAL A 320 -12.46 -23.42 0.95
CA VAL A 320 -12.75 -24.84 0.71
C VAL A 320 -11.70 -25.74 1.37
N ALA A 321 -12.12 -26.87 1.91
CA ALA A 321 -11.23 -27.94 2.36
C ALA A 321 -10.74 -28.74 1.16
N LYS A 322 -9.49 -29.19 1.21
CA LYS A 322 -8.83 -29.92 0.12
C LYS A 322 -9.67 -31.11 -0.37
N GLU A 323 -10.28 -31.85 0.54
CA GLU A 323 -11.15 -33.00 0.26
C GLU A 323 -12.44 -32.65 -0.51
N ASN A 324 -12.87 -31.38 -0.45
CA ASN A 324 -14.06 -30.85 -1.13
C ASN A 324 -13.70 -30.06 -2.39
N LEU A 325 -12.41 -29.98 -2.74
CA LEU A 325 -11.96 -29.19 -3.88
C LEU A 325 -12.30 -29.89 -5.18
N THR A 326 -13.20 -29.30 -5.96
CA THR A 326 -13.47 -29.68 -7.34
C THR A 326 -12.74 -28.76 -8.31
N ASN A 327 -12.46 -29.27 -9.52
CA ASN A 327 -11.91 -28.46 -10.60
C ASN A 327 -12.81 -27.25 -10.87
N GLN A 328 -12.23 -26.06 -10.84
CA GLN A 328 -13.00 -24.84 -11.01
C GLN A 328 -12.14 -23.68 -11.50
N THR A 329 -12.83 -22.74 -12.12
CA THR A 329 -12.24 -21.50 -12.58
C THR A 329 -12.70 -20.36 -11.68
N ILE A 330 -11.75 -19.61 -11.13
CA ILE A 330 -12.01 -18.49 -10.22
C ILE A 330 -11.32 -17.23 -10.74
N THR A 331 -11.99 -16.09 -10.67
CA THR A 331 -11.43 -14.77 -10.94
C THR A 331 -11.11 -14.03 -9.65
N LEU A 332 -9.85 -13.65 -9.46
CA LEU A 332 -9.39 -12.86 -8.32
C LEU A 332 -9.16 -11.40 -8.73
N VAL A 333 -9.56 -10.48 -7.86
CA VAL A 333 -9.20 -9.06 -7.96
C VAL A 333 -7.83 -8.85 -7.31
N PRO A 334 -6.97 -7.98 -7.86
CA PRO A 334 -5.67 -7.71 -7.27
C PRO A 334 -5.82 -7.00 -5.92
N ILE A 335 -5.13 -7.48 -4.88
CA ILE A 335 -5.28 -6.96 -3.52
C ILE A 335 -4.79 -5.50 -3.36
N GLU A 336 -3.94 -5.03 -4.28
CA GLU A 336 -3.41 -3.66 -4.30
C GLU A 336 -4.42 -2.63 -4.80
N ARG A 337 -5.50 -3.07 -5.45
CA ARG A 337 -6.52 -2.19 -6.04
C ARG A 337 -7.75 -2.09 -5.15
N GLU A 338 -8.32 -0.90 -5.11
CA GLU A 338 -9.63 -0.67 -4.50
C GLU A 338 -10.77 -1.15 -5.41
N GLN A 339 -11.04 -2.46 -5.37
CA GLN A 339 -12.08 -3.11 -6.16
C GLN A 339 -12.83 -4.17 -5.35
N VAL A 340 -14.15 -4.24 -5.52
CA VAL A 340 -14.96 -5.33 -4.96
C VAL A 340 -14.86 -6.57 -5.85
N GLY A 341 -14.77 -7.71 -5.18
CA GLY A 341 -14.64 -9.02 -5.79
C GLY A 341 -13.91 -9.96 -4.85
N LEU A 342 -13.61 -11.14 -5.36
CA LEU A 342 -12.91 -12.17 -4.61
C LEU A 342 -11.42 -11.80 -4.48
N ARG A 343 -10.95 -11.60 -3.25
CA ARG A 343 -9.56 -11.19 -2.97
C ARG A 343 -8.63 -12.40 -2.82
N SER A 344 -9.15 -13.53 -2.34
CA SER A 344 -8.34 -14.72 -2.13
C SER A 344 -9.13 -16.02 -2.30
N PHE A 345 -8.42 -17.03 -2.79
CA PHE A 345 -8.83 -18.43 -2.73
C PHE A 345 -8.01 -19.11 -1.62
N ILE A 346 -8.71 -19.60 -0.59
CA ILE A 346 -8.13 -20.29 0.55
C ILE A 346 -8.50 -21.77 0.51
N ILE A 347 -7.48 -22.62 0.42
CA ILE A 347 -7.63 -24.08 0.48
C ILE A 347 -7.11 -24.56 1.82
N LYS A 348 -7.99 -25.05 2.68
CA LYS A 348 -7.61 -25.71 3.92
C LYS A 348 -7.03 -27.08 3.62
N LEU A 349 -5.74 -27.26 3.90
CA LEU A 349 -5.02 -28.51 3.65
C LEU A 349 -5.17 -29.49 4.81
N SER A 350 -5.24 -28.98 6.03
CA SER A 350 -5.34 -29.78 7.26
C SER A 350 -5.94 -28.95 8.40
N LYS A 351 -5.88 -29.46 9.63
CA LYS A 351 -6.23 -28.69 10.83
C LYS A 351 -5.33 -27.47 11.05
N TYR A 352 -4.09 -27.51 10.55
CA TYR A 352 -3.05 -26.52 10.86
C TYR A 352 -2.43 -25.84 9.64
N GLU A 353 -2.76 -26.29 8.43
CA GLU A 353 -2.17 -25.78 7.19
C GLU A 353 -3.22 -25.35 6.17
N ALA A 354 -2.90 -24.27 5.43
CA ALA A 354 -3.71 -23.78 4.32
C ALA A 354 -2.83 -23.21 3.19
N LEU A 355 -3.37 -23.22 1.97
CA LEU A 355 -2.86 -22.42 0.85
C LEU A 355 -3.72 -21.17 0.70
N ILE A 356 -3.07 -20.02 0.57
CA ILE A 356 -3.68 -18.71 0.31
C ILE A 356 -3.18 -18.27 -1.07
N ILE A 357 -4.11 -18.08 -2.00
CA ILE A 357 -3.82 -17.71 -3.38
C ILE A 357 -4.38 -16.31 -3.61
N GLU A 358 -3.54 -15.40 -4.11
CA GLU A 358 -3.88 -13.99 -4.26
C GLU A 358 -3.42 -13.46 -5.62
N SER A 359 -4.23 -12.58 -6.21
CA SER A 359 -3.81 -11.79 -7.37
C SER A 359 -3.10 -10.53 -6.91
N HIS A 360 -2.03 -10.18 -7.61
CA HIS A 360 -1.21 -9.01 -7.35
C HIS A 360 -1.05 -8.16 -8.60
N ARG A 361 -1.04 -6.84 -8.43
CA ARG A 361 -0.75 -5.88 -9.52
C ARG A 361 -0.17 -4.58 -8.98
N LYS A 362 0.70 -3.94 -9.75
CA LYS A 362 1.04 -2.53 -9.50
C LYS A 362 -0.24 -1.69 -9.59
N ASP A 363 -0.65 -1.12 -8.47
CA ASP A 363 -1.86 -0.28 -8.35
C ASP A 363 -1.72 0.62 -7.10
N LYS A 364 -2.84 1.20 -6.62
CA LYS A 364 -2.87 2.18 -5.51
C LYS A 364 -2.01 1.79 -4.30
N TRP A 365 -2.10 0.55 -3.82
CA TRP A 365 -1.39 0.12 -2.62
C TRP A 365 -0.02 -0.53 -2.91
N SER A 366 0.53 -0.32 -4.11
CA SER A 366 1.84 -0.80 -4.54
C SER A 366 2.54 0.18 -5.50
N GLU A 367 2.37 1.48 -5.25
CA GLU A 367 2.94 2.56 -6.06
C GLU A 367 4.46 2.49 -6.23
N ARG A 368 5.19 1.81 -5.32
CA ARG A 368 6.64 1.63 -5.43
C ARG A 368 7.08 0.41 -6.25
N TRP A 369 6.15 -0.42 -6.74
CA TRP A 369 6.49 -1.52 -7.66
C TRP A 369 6.85 -1.02 -9.06
N ALA A 370 7.60 -1.83 -9.81
CA ALA A 370 7.86 -1.55 -11.22
C ALA A 370 6.58 -1.60 -12.07
N VAL A 371 6.52 -0.77 -13.11
CA VAL A 371 5.39 -0.79 -14.06
C VAL A 371 5.31 -2.16 -14.72
N GLY A 372 4.08 -2.69 -14.83
CA GLY A 372 3.82 -4.02 -15.39
C GLY A 372 3.91 -5.18 -14.40
N THR A 373 4.34 -4.94 -13.15
CA THR A 373 4.29 -5.97 -12.10
C THR A 373 2.85 -6.45 -11.91
N SER A 374 2.64 -7.75 -12.10
CA SER A 374 1.34 -8.42 -11.95
C SER A 374 1.51 -9.93 -11.86
N GLY A 375 0.50 -10.64 -11.39
CA GLY A 375 0.43 -12.10 -11.40
C GLY A 375 -0.10 -12.65 -10.10
N VAL A 376 0.02 -13.96 -9.92
CA VAL A 376 -0.57 -14.67 -8.79
C VAL A 376 0.49 -15.17 -7.82
N SER A 377 0.26 -14.95 -6.53
CA SER A 377 1.05 -15.55 -5.46
C SER A 377 0.37 -16.79 -4.92
N VAL A 378 1.18 -17.67 -4.34
CA VAL A 378 0.71 -18.83 -3.58
C VAL A 378 1.49 -18.83 -2.28
N MET A 379 0.79 -18.75 -1.17
CA MET A 379 1.34 -18.72 0.18
C MET A 379 0.87 -19.95 0.94
N ARG A 380 1.79 -20.68 1.57
CA ARG A 380 1.45 -21.72 2.55
C ARG A 380 1.47 -21.13 3.94
N VAL A 381 0.45 -21.42 4.72
CA VAL A 381 0.38 -21.12 6.14
C VAL A 381 0.52 -22.41 6.91
N ASP A 382 1.34 -22.42 7.95
CA ASP A 382 1.43 -23.47 8.97
C ASP A 382 1.35 -22.85 10.37
N THR A 383 0.20 -23.03 11.02
CA THR A 383 -0.12 -22.47 12.34
C THR A 383 0.64 -23.10 13.50
N ARG A 384 1.47 -24.12 13.25
CA ARG A 384 2.40 -24.67 14.24
C ARG A 384 3.70 -23.87 14.30
N ILE A 385 3.99 -23.08 13.27
CA ILE A 385 5.24 -22.35 13.11
C ILE A 385 5.06 -20.92 13.63
N ASP A 386 5.89 -20.54 14.58
CA ASP A 386 5.97 -19.16 15.07
C ASP A 386 6.78 -18.28 14.12
N THR A 387 6.39 -17.00 14.05
CA THR A 387 7.15 -16.00 13.31
C THR A 387 8.14 -15.34 14.23
N VAL A 388 9.43 -15.48 13.90
CA VAL A 388 10.51 -14.77 14.57
C VAL A 388 10.88 -13.53 13.76
N TRP A 389 11.22 -12.45 14.47
CA TRP A 389 11.48 -11.11 13.92
C TRP A 389 12.70 -11.04 12.99
N ASP A 390 13.62 -12.00 13.05
CA ASP A 390 14.77 -12.12 12.17
C ASP A 390 14.41 -12.82 10.84
N GLN A 391 15.38 -13.30 10.06
CA GLN A 391 15.12 -14.10 8.85
C GLN A 391 14.89 -15.60 9.14
N GLY A 392 14.56 -15.98 10.38
CA GLY A 392 14.25 -17.36 10.78
C GLY A 392 12.87 -17.86 10.32
N SER A 393 12.12 -18.54 11.19
CA SER A 393 10.80 -19.08 10.85
C SER A 393 9.70 -18.02 10.68
N SER A 394 8.66 -18.35 9.90
CA SER A 394 7.43 -17.57 9.72
C SER A 394 6.23 -18.50 9.58
N THR A 395 5.08 -18.09 10.14
CA THR A 395 3.82 -18.83 10.01
C THR A 395 3.41 -19.00 8.55
N GLY A 396 3.61 -17.98 7.73
CA GLY A 396 3.38 -17.98 6.29
C GLY A 396 4.68 -18.07 5.51
N LYS A 397 4.67 -18.77 4.37
CA LYS A 397 5.77 -18.82 3.41
C LYS A 397 5.22 -18.69 1.99
N TYR A 398 5.74 -17.75 1.20
CA TYR A 398 5.44 -17.72 -0.23
C TYR A 398 6.08 -18.93 -0.91
N LEU A 399 5.25 -19.73 -1.57
CA LEU A 399 5.65 -20.76 -2.51
C LEU A 399 5.78 -20.17 -3.91
N VAL A 400 5.00 -19.12 -4.20
CA VAL A 400 5.17 -18.23 -5.35
C VAL A 400 4.96 -16.80 -4.87
N PRO A 401 5.95 -15.90 -5.05
CA PRO A 401 7.31 -16.17 -5.51
C PRO A 401 8.12 -16.98 -4.48
N VAL A 402 9.03 -17.84 -4.94
CA VAL A 402 9.87 -18.69 -4.05
C VAL A 402 10.98 -17.90 -3.36
N ARG A 403 11.53 -16.89 -4.06
CA ARG A 403 12.66 -16.11 -3.58
C ARG A 403 12.19 -15.00 -2.66
N ASP A 404 12.89 -14.81 -1.56
CA ASP A 404 12.76 -13.61 -0.75
C ASP A 404 13.05 -12.37 -1.61
N HIS A 405 12.41 -11.26 -1.26
CA HIS A 405 12.54 -9.99 -1.99
C HIS A 405 12.14 -10.04 -3.47
N SER A 406 11.30 -11.01 -3.88
CA SER A 406 10.87 -11.17 -5.27
C SER A 406 9.39 -10.80 -5.48
N LEU A 407 9.09 -10.39 -6.70
CA LEU A 407 7.75 -10.19 -7.28
C LEU A 407 7.53 -11.11 -8.50
N ASP A 408 8.27 -12.23 -8.55
CA ASP A 408 8.18 -13.26 -9.61
C ASP A 408 6.91 -14.11 -9.41
N PHE A 409 5.76 -13.45 -9.52
CA PHE A 409 4.45 -14.07 -9.46
C PHE A 409 4.23 -15.03 -10.63
N LEU A 410 3.29 -15.96 -10.45
CA LEU A 410 2.82 -16.83 -11.52
C LEU A 410 2.25 -15.98 -12.67
N LYS A 411 2.65 -16.28 -13.90
CA LYS A 411 2.22 -15.62 -15.14
C LYS A 411 1.26 -16.48 -15.94
N VAL A 412 0.60 -15.87 -16.93
CA VAL A 412 -0.36 -16.57 -17.80
C VAL A 412 0.27 -17.81 -18.44
N GLY A 413 -0.43 -18.94 -18.37
CA GLY A 413 0.02 -20.23 -18.86
C GLY A 413 0.95 -20.99 -17.91
N GLN A 414 1.41 -20.38 -16.83
CA GLN A 414 2.20 -21.05 -15.81
C GLN A 414 1.30 -21.74 -14.78
N THR A 415 1.84 -22.83 -14.23
CA THR A 415 1.19 -23.66 -13.23
C THR A 415 2.09 -23.84 -12.03
N PHE A 416 1.52 -23.74 -10.83
CA PHE A 416 2.12 -24.20 -9.58
C PHE A 416 1.39 -25.44 -9.06
N THR A 417 2.13 -26.44 -8.59
CA THR A 417 1.54 -27.70 -8.07
C THR A 417 2.11 -28.03 -6.69
N THR A 418 1.23 -28.33 -5.73
CA THR A 418 1.60 -28.81 -4.40
C THR A 418 0.45 -29.59 -3.78
N ASP A 419 0.72 -30.59 -2.93
CA ASP A 419 -0.33 -31.36 -2.23
C ASP A 419 -1.44 -31.94 -3.12
N GLY A 420 -1.14 -32.29 -4.38
CA GLY A 420 -2.14 -32.75 -5.36
C GLY A 420 -3.03 -31.61 -5.93
N ILE A 421 -2.81 -30.38 -5.51
CA ILE A 421 -3.49 -29.17 -5.97
C ILE A 421 -2.65 -28.53 -7.07
N LYS A 422 -3.30 -28.14 -8.17
CA LYS A 422 -2.71 -27.45 -9.30
C LYS A 422 -3.38 -26.08 -9.47
N VAL A 423 -2.58 -25.01 -9.46
CA VAL A 423 -3.03 -23.62 -9.63
C VAL A 423 -2.42 -23.09 -10.93
N THR A 424 -3.26 -22.81 -11.92
CA THR A 424 -2.83 -22.31 -13.23
C THR A 424 -3.40 -20.92 -13.45
N LEU A 425 -2.57 -19.93 -13.74
CA LEU A 425 -3.06 -18.62 -14.20
C LEU A 425 -3.45 -18.73 -15.68
N VAL A 426 -4.75 -18.78 -15.97
CA VAL A 426 -5.26 -19.01 -17.34
C VAL A 426 -5.43 -17.72 -18.11
N LYS A 427 -5.75 -16.61 -17.43
CA LYS A 427 -5.93 -15.29 -18.05
C LYS A 427 -5.54 -14.20 -17.08
N SER A 428 -4.90 -13.14 -17.57
CA SER A 428 -4.62 -11.91 -16.84
C SER A 428 -5.14 -10.71 -17.63
N GLY A 429 -5.32 -9.58 -16.96
CA GLY A 429 -5.89 -8.35 -17.50
C GLY A 429 -6.13 -7.38 -16.35
N ASP A 430 -7.37 -6.91 -16.18
CA ASP A 430 -7.72 -6.16 -14.98
C ASP A 430 -7.75 -7.07 -13.74
N ASN A 431 -8.28 -8.28 -13.89
CA ASN A 431 -8.36 -9.34 -12.89
C ASN A 431 -7.65 -10.60 -13.40
N ASP A 432 -7.25 -11.47 -12.49
CA ASP A 432 -6.61 -12.75 -12.83
C ASP A 432 -7.61 -13.90 -12.74
N GLN A 433 -7.70 -14.73 -13.77
CA GLN A 433 -8.51 -15.94 -13.77
C GLN A 433 -7.62 -17.15 -13.59
N LEU A 434 -7.95 -17.98 -12.60
CA LEU A 434 -7.22 -19.17 -12.19
C LEU A 434 -8.04 -20.40 -12.52
N LEU A 435 -7.38 -21.43 -13.04
CA LEU A 435 -7.88 -22.79 -12.98
C LEU A 435 -7.24 -23.48 -11.79
N VAL A 436 -8.08 -23.90 -10.83
CA VAL A 436 -7.66 -24.66 -9.64
C VAL A 436 -8.19 -26.07 -9.77
N GLU A 437 -7.28 -27.05 -9.72
CA GLU A 437 -7.57 -28.46 -9.94
C GLU A 437 -7.05 -29.31 -8.78
N TYR A 438 -7.71 -30.43 -8.52
CA TYR A 438 -7.26 -31.43 -7.55
C TYR A 438 -7.07 -32.78 -8.24
N SER A 439 -5.89 -33.36 -8.11
CA SER A 439 -5.58 -34.72 -8.52
C SER A 439 -5.40 -35.57 -7.27
N SER A 440 -6.32 -36.53 -7.09
CA SER A 440 -6.35 -37.49 -5.99
C SER A 440 -5.16 -38.43 -5.99
#